data_AF-A0A5E8VQT9-F1
#
_entry.id   AF-A0A5E8VQT9-F1
#
_cell.length_a   1.000
_cell.length_b   1.000
_cell.length_c   1.000
_cell.angle_alpha   90.00
_cell.angle_beta   90.00
_cell.angle_gamma   90.00
#
_symmetry.space_group_name_H-M   'P 1'
#
loop_
_entity.id
_entity.type
_entity.pdbx_description
1 polymer ?
#
loop_
_entity_poly.entity_id
_entity_poly.type
_entity_poly.pdbx_seq_one_letter_code
_entity_poly.pdbx_strand_id
1 'polypeptide(L)'
;MTSRADKLGRMVSLVKLQLRLSEWQLAQLRQQERSLQDEQEWLVGALNDGKPPAGSSSESIARRLNRTSVGARAVQTQAAQQLDQVRAENRRVKQLEQVAKAALADKLRDAEKRALEEMTGPSPAVRAWTPRPANRNKT
;
A
#
# COMPACT_ATOMS: atom_id res chain seq x y z
N MET A 1 -18.65 -16.66 -13.08
CA MET A 1 -17.18 -16.59 -12.91
C MET A 1 -16.78 -15.14 -12.67
N THR A 2 -15.92 -14.82 -11.68
CA THR A 2 -15.47 -13.42 -11.45
C THR A 2 -14.41 -13.02 -12.47
N SER A 3 -14.57 -11.84 -13.09
CA SER A 3 -13.65 -11.41 -14.15
C SER A 3 -12.26 -11.07 -13.59
N ARG A 4 -11.24 -11.05 -14.46
CA ARG A 4 -9.88 -10.64 -14.08
C ARG A 4 -9.87 -9.24 -13.42
N ALA A 5 -10.62 -8.29 -13.98
CA ALA A 5 -10.78 -6.95 -13.41
C ALA A 5 -11.36 -6.98 -11.99
N ASP A 6 -12.39 -7.80 -11.72
CA ASP A 6 -13.03 -7.89 -10.41
C ASP A 6 -12.09 -8.53 -9.36
N LYS A 7 -11.25 -9.48 -9.79
CA LYS A 7 -10.19 -10.07 -8.93
C LYS A 7 -9.12 -9.04 -8.60
N LEU A 8 -8.62 -8.30 -9.60
CA LEU A 8 -7.62 -7.26 -9.41
C LEU A 8 -8.15 -6.13 -8.52
N GLY A 9 -9.41 -5.73 -8.66
CA GLY A 9 -10.06 -4.75 -7.78
C GLY A 9 -10.05 -5.19 -6.31
N ARG A 10 -10.38 -6.46 -6.03
CA ARG A 10 -10.29 -7.01 -4.66
C ARG A 10 -8.86 -7.04 -4.12
N MET A 11 -7.90 -7.41 -4.96
CA MET A 11 -6.48 -7.39 -4.56
C MET A 11 -6.01 -5.97 -4.24
N VAL A 12 -6.41 -4.96 -5.03
CA VAL A 12 -6.12 -3.55 -4.72
C VAL A 12 -6.68 -3.16 -3.35
N SER A 13 -7.93 -3.54 -3.05
CA SER A 13 -8.52 -3.26 -1.73
C SER A 13 -7.74 -3.89 -0.59
N LEU A 14 -7.30 -5.15 -0.74
CA LEU A 14 -6.50 -5.84 0.27
C LEU A 14 -5.14 -5.16 0.49
N VAL A 15 -4.42 -4.83 -0.59
CA VAL A 15 -3.10 -4.18 -0.48
C VAL A 15 -3.22 -2.76 0.11
N LYS A 16 -4.32 -2.05 -0.15
CA LYS A 16 -4.61 -0.76 0.52
C LYS A 16 -4.83 -0.92 2.03
N LEU A 17 -5.49 -1.99 2.47
CA LEU A 17 -5.64 -2.28 3.89
C LEU A 17 -4.29 -2.61 4.53
N GLN A 18 -3.43 -3.36 3.83
CA GLN A 18 -2.08 -3.65 4.28
C GLN A 18 -1.23 -2.37 4.40
N LEU A 19 -1.34 -1.44 3.44
CA LEU A 19 -0.70 -0.13 3.53
C LEU A 19 -1.17 0.63 4.80
N ARG A 20 -2.48 0.73 5.03
CA ARG A 20 -3.03 1.39 6.23
C ARG A 20 -2.53 0.77 7.54
N LEU A 21 -2.45 -0.56 7.60
CA LEU A 21 -1.90 -1.26 8.76
C LEU A 21 -0.43 -0.87 8.98
N SER A 22 0.37 -0.84 7.91
CA SER A 22 1.78 -0.44 8.01
C SER A 22 1.97 1.01 8.45
N GLU A 23 1.10 1.92 8.00
CA GLU A 23 1.07 3.33 8.41
C GLU A 23 0.69 3.48 9.88
N TRP A 24 -0.30 2.71 10.34
CA TRP A 24 -0.71 2.70 11.74
C TRP A 24 0.41 2.20 12.66
N GLN A 25 1.11 1.13 12.28
CA GLN A 25 2.29 0.63 13.01
C GLN A 25 3.40 1.69 13.10
N LEU A 26 3.64 2.44 12.02
CA LEU A 26 4.60 3.55 12.04
C LEU A 26 4.15 4.67 13.00
N ALA A 27 2.85 5.00 13.01
CA ALA A 27 2.32 6.00 13.92
C ALA A 27 2.48 5.57 15.39
N GLN A 28 2.26 4.29 15.69
CA GLN A 28 2.49 3.74 17.03
C GLN A 28 3.95 3.85 17.46
N LEU A 29 4.90 3.51 16.58
CA LEU A 29 6.33 3.64 16.87
C LEU A 29 6.73 5.09 17.10
N ARG A 30 6.22 6.04 16.31
CA ARG A 30 6.45 7.47 16.52
C ARG A 30 5.87 7.99 17.82
N GLN A 31 4.71 7.48 18.23
CA GLN A 31 4.12 7.83 19.52
C GLN A 31 4.99 7.32 20.68
N GLN A 32 5.51 6.10 20.56
CA GLN A 32 6.44 5.56 21.54
C GLN A 32 7.76 6.35 21.59
N GLU A 33 8.31 6.72 20.44
CA GLU A 33 9.50 7.57 20.35
C GLU A 33 9.32 8.89 21.11
N ARG A 34 8.19 9.57 20.88
CA ARG A 34 7.85 10.81 21.60
C ARG A 34 7.77 10.59 23.11
N SER A 35 7.08 9.55 23.57
CA SER A 35 6.98 9.28 25.01
C SER A 35 8.34 9.02 25.68
N LEU A 36 9.29 8.40 24.97
CA LEU A 36 10.64 8.17 25.47
C LEU A 36 11.47 9.47 25.45
N GLN A 37 11.27 10.32 24.44
CA GLN A 37 11.88 11.65 24.39
C GLN A 37 11.37 12.54 25.53
N ASP A 38 10.05 12.59 25.75
CA ASP A 38 9.44 13.33 26.84
C ASP A 38 9.94 12.85 28.21
N GLU A 39 10.06 11.52 28.40
CA GLU A 39 10.63 10.95 29.63
C GLU A 39 12.10 11.34 29.80
N GLN A 40 12.90 11.29 28.73
CA GLN A 40 14.30 11.68 28.75
C GLN A 40 14.46 13.17 29.11
N GLU A 41 13.69 14.05 28.47
CA GLU A 41 13.69 15.49 28.76
C GLU A 41 13.31 15.77 30.21
N TRP A 42 12.28 15.08 30.72
CA TRP A 42 11.86 15.20 32.10
C TRP A 42 12.93 14.74 33.10
N LEU A 43 13.59 13.59 32.85
CA LEU A 43 14.66 13.08 33.73
C LEU A 43 15.89 14.00 33.74
N VAL A 44 16.27 14.53 32.57
CA VAL A 44 17.37 15.50 32.45
C VAL A 44 17.01 16.81 33.15
N GLY A 45 15.79 17.31 32.97
CA GLY A 45 15.28 18.49 33.68
C GLY A 45 15.32 18.31 35.20
N ALA A 46 14.82 17.20 35.71
CA ALA A 46 14.83 16.89 37.15
C ALA A 46 16.24 16.81 37.75
N LEU A 47 17.22 16.31 36.99
CA LEU A 47 18.64 16.31 37.39
C LEU A 47 19.22 17.73 37.42
N ASN A 48 18.95 18.53 36.40
CA ASN A 48 19.46 19.89 36.27
C ASN A 48 18.86 20.83 37.34
N ASP A 49 17.58 20.68 37.64
CA ASP A 49 16.86 21.49 38.63
C ASP A 49 17.17 21.08 40.08
N GLY A 50 17.94 20.00 40.29
CA GLY A 50 18.24 19.44 41.60
C GLY A 50 17.00 18.94 42.35
N LYS A 51 15.88 18.75 41.63
CA LYS A 51 14.60 18.27 42.15
C LYS A 51 14.31 16.88 41.58
N PRO A 52 15.02 15.85 42.06
CA PRO A 52 14.77 14.49 41.62
C PRO A 52 13.32 14.10 41.97
N PRO A 53 12.71 13.19 41.19
CA PRO A 53 11.42 12.62 41.53
C PRO A 53 11.47 12.03 42.95
N ALA A 54 10.41 12.23 43.73
CA ALA A 54 10.38 11.82 45.14
C ALA A 54 10.83 10.36 45.31
N GLY A 55 11.82 10.14 46.19
CA GLY A 55 12.38 8.81 46.45
C GLY A 55 13.37 8.27 45.41
N SER A 56 13.74 9.05 44.39
CA SER A 56 14.74 8.65 43.39
C SER A 56 16.12 9.19 43.71
N SER A 57 17.12 8.31 43.81
CA SER A 57 18.52 8.73 43.86
C SER A 57 19.03 9.17 42.49
N SER A 58 20.06 10.00 42.45
CA SER A 58 20.74 10.39 41.21
C SER A 58 21.20 9.17 40.39
N GLU A 59 21.69 8.12 41.06
CA GLU A 59 22.10 6.86 40.42
C GLU A 59 20.90 6.10 39.80
N SER A 60 19.74 6.12 40.45
CA SER A 60 18.50 5.55 39.91
C SER A 60 18.06 6.29 38.64
N ILE A 61 18.13 7.62 38.65
CA ILE A 61 17.81 8.46 37.49
C ILE A 61 18.78 8.21 36.34
N ALA A 62 20.08 8.13 36.61
CA ALA A 62 21.09 7.81 35.59
C ALA A 62 20.86 6.43 34.95
N ARG A 63 20.51 5.41 35.75
CA ARG A 63 20.12 4.09 35.23
C ARG A 63 18.88 4.15 34.35
N ARG A 64 17.86 4.90 34.75
CA ARG A 64 16.62 5.07 33.99
C ARG A 64 16.87 5.82 32.69
N LEU A 65 17.65 6.90 32.72
CA LEU A 65 18.07 7.67 31.55
C LEU A 65 18.81 6.80 30.52
N ASN A 66 19.75 5.96 30.97
CA ASN A 66 20.45 5.01 30.10
C ASN A 66 19.48 4.02 29.44
N ARG A 67 18.52 3.47 30.19
CA ARG A 67 17.50 2.56 29.65
C ARG A 67 16.59 3.26 28.63
N THR A 68 16.08 4.45 28.96
CA THR A 68 15.23 5.24 28.07
C THR A 68 15.98 5.64 26.80
N SER A 69 17.26 6.02 26.89
CA SER A 69 18.10 6.36 25.73
C SER A 69 18.34 5.16 24.81
N VAL A 70 18.66 3.99 25.36
CA VAL A 70 18.81 2.75 24.58
C VAL A 70 17.48 2.34 23.94
N GLY A 71 16.38 2.43 24.70
CA GLY A 71 15.03 2.18 24.20
C GLY A 71 14.65 3.11 23.06
N ALA A 72 14.94 4.41 23.18
CA ALA A 72 14.64 5.41 22.16
C ALA A 72 15.37 5.12 20.84
N ARG A 73 16.66 4.75 20.91
CA ARG A 73 17.44 4.34 19.72
C ARG A 73 16.87 3.09 19.05
N ALA A 74 16.43 2.11 19.84
CA ALA A 74 15.83 0.89 19.33
C ALA A 74 14.51 1.20 18.59
N VAL A 75 13.64 2.00 19.20
CA VAL A 75 12.36 2.44 18.61
C VAL A 75 12.59 3.26 17.35
N GLN A 76 13.57 4.17 17.35
CA GLN A 76 13.92 4.97 16.18
C GLN A 76 14.38 4.09 15.01
N THR A 77 15.20 3.06 15.28
CA THR A 77 15.65 2.10 14.28
C THR A 77 14.47 1.31 13.70
N GLN A 78 13.56 0.85 14.56
CA GLN A 78 12.34 0.17 14.13
C GLN A 78 11.42 1.09 13.30
N ALA A 79 11.27 2.35 13.70
CA ALA A 79 10.48 3.33 12.97
C ALA A 79 11.04 3.61 11.57
N ALA A 80 12.38 3.65 11.44
CA ALA A 80 13.04 3.79 10.13
C ALA A 80 12.76 2.57 9.22
N GLN A 81 12.90 1.36 9.75
CA GLN A 81 12.57 0.13 9.01
C GLN A 81 11.10 0.08 8.60
N GLN A 82 10.20 0.46 9.52
CA GLN A 82 8.77 0.49 9.25
C GLN A 82 8.40 1.55 8.20
N LEU A 83 9.09 2.69 8.17
CA LEU A 83 8.92 3.70 7.12
C LEU A 83 9.29 3.14 5.74
N ASP A 84 10.36 2.36 5.65
CA ASP A 84 10.73 1.71 4.40
C ASP A 84 9.70 0.64 3.98
N GLN A 85 9.10 -0.07 4.95
CA GLN A 85 7.97 -0.96 4.68
C GLN A 85 6.76 -0.20 4.12
N VAL A 86 6.36 0.92 4.74
CA VAL A 86 5.26 1.78 4.25
C VAL A 86 5.52 2.24 2.81
N ARG A 87 6.76 2.64 2.51
CA ARG A 87 7.17 3.04 1.15
C ARG A 87 7.06 1.87 0.16
N ALA A 88 7.45 0.67 0.57
CA ALA A 88 7.33 -0.53 -0.26
C ALA A 88 5.87 -0.89 -0.54
N GLU A 89 5.00 -0.88 0.47
CA GLU A 89 3.57 -1.14 0.30
C GLU A 89 2.90 -0.08 -0.57
N ASN A 90 3.25 1.20 -0.41
CA ASN A 90 2.73 2.27 -1.26
C ASN A 90 3.10 2.05 -2.73
N ARG A 91 4.35 1.65 -3.02
CA ARG A 91 4.75 1.28 -4.39
C ARG A 91 3.93 0.11 -4.93
N ARG A 92 3.68 -0.93 -4.12
CA ARG A 92 2.85 -2.08 -4.50
C ARG A 92 1.40 -1.67 -4.80
N VAL A 93 0.79 -0.82 -3.98
CA VAL A 93 -0.55 -0.26 -4.25
C VAL A 93 -0.57 0.43 -5.61
N LYS A 94 0.36 1.35 -5.86
CA LYS A 94 0.42 2.11 -7.13
C LYS A 94 0.53 1.19 -8.35
N GLN A 95 1.42 0.20 -8.28
CA GLN A 95 1.61 -0.78 -9.36
C GLN A 95 0.34 -1.58 -9.61
N LEU A 96 -0.27 -2.10 -8.54
CA LEU A 96 -1.46 -2.93 -8.67
C LEU A 96 -2.69 -2.14 -9.14
N GLU A 97 -2.82 -0.88 -8.72
CA GLU A 97 -3.84 0.04 -9.23
C GLU A 97 -3.71 0.28 -10.73
N GLN A 98 -2.48 0.47 -11.24
CA GLN A 98 -2.24 0.61 -12.68
C GLN A 98 -2.66 -0.64 -13.45
N VAL A 99 -2.28 -1.82 -12.97
CA VAL A 99 -2.68 -3.10 -13.58
C VAL A 99 -4.19 -3.30 -13.53
N ALA A 100 -4.83 -2.96 -12.42
CA ALA A 100 -6.28 -3.06 -12.28
C ALA A 100 -7.03 -2.11 -13.23
N LYS A 101 -6.53 -0.87 -13.40
CA LYS A 101 -7.08 0.10 -14.36
C LYS A 101 -6.98 -0.40 -15.80
N ALA A 102 -5.83 -0.95 -16.19
CA ALA A 102 -5.65 -1.53 -17.52
C ALA A 102 -6.61 -2.70 -17.77
N ALA A 103 -6.70 -3.64 -16.81
CA ALA A 103 -7.61 -4.77 -16.93
C ALA A 103 -9.10 -4.37 -16.98
N LEU A 104 -9.47 -3.28 -16.33
CA LEU A 104 -10.82 -2.73 -16.40
C LEU A 104 -11.10 -2.10 -17.77
N ALA A 105 -10.15 -1.34 -18.32
CA ALA A 105 -10.26 -0.80 -19.68
C ALA A 105 -10.39 -1.91 -20.72
N ASP A 106 -9.60 -2.98 -20.61
CA ASP A 106 -9.69 -4.14 -21.50
C ASP A 106 -11.06 -4.83 -21.40
N LYS A 107 -11.58 -5.01 -20.18
CA LYS A 107 -12.93 -5.58 -19.96
C LYS A 107 -14.02 -4.75 -20.64
N LEU A 108 -13.90 -3.42 -20.61
CA LEU A 108 -14.87 -2.51 -21.25
C LEU A 108 -14.79 -2.61 -22.78
N ARG A 109 -13.57 -2.61 -23.34
CA ARG A 109 -13.36 -2.80 -24.79
C ARG A 109 -13.89 -4.14 -25.28
N ASP A 110 -13.66 -5.22 -24.54
CA ASP A 110 -14.17 -6.54 -24.88
C ASP A 110 -15.70 -6.59 -24.85
N ALA A 111 -16.33 -5.90 -23.88
CA ALA A 111 -17.78 -5.81 -23.78
C ALA A 111 -18.36 -5.01 -24.95
N GLU A 112 -17.75 -3.88 -25.31
CA GLU A 112 -18.13 -3.06 -26.46
C GLU A 112 -18.01 -3.85 -27.77
N LYS A 113 -16.89 -4.55 -27.97
CA LYS A 113 -16.67 -5.39 -29.16
C LYS A 113 -17.75 -6.47 -29.28
N ARG A 114 -18.07 -7.17 -28.19
CA ARG A 114 -19.15 -8.18 -28.20
C ARG A 114 -20.52 -7.56 -28.51
N ALA A 115 -20.83 -6.40 -27.93
CA ALA A 115 -22.09 -5.71 -28.21
C ALA A 115 -22.20 -5.29 -29.69
N LEU A 116 -21.12 -4.81 -30.29
CA LEU A 116 -21.07 -4.51 -31.72
C LEU A 116 -21.23 -5.77 -32.58
N GLU A 117 -20.53 -6.87 -32.25
CA GLU A 117 -20.69 -8.15 -32.95
C GLU A 117 -22.13 -8.69 -32.87
N GLU A 118 -22.78 -8.55 -31.71
CA GLU A 118 -24.17 -8.95 -31.49
C GLU A 118 -25.15 -8.10 -32.32
N MET A 119 -24.97 -6.78 -32.34
CA MET A 119 -25.76 -5.87 -33.19
C MET A 119 -25.54 -6.12 -34.69
N THR A 120 -24.35 -6.57 -35.07
CA THR A 120 -23.97 -6.84 -36.46
C THR A 120 -24.17 -8.31 -36.87
N GLY A 121 -24.90 -9.10 -36.06
CA GLY A 121 -25.16 -10.54 -36.27
C GLY A 121 -25.47 -10.88 -37.72
N PRO A 122 -25.12 -12.09 -38.20
CA PRO A 122 -24.62 -12.40 -39.56
C PRO A 122 -25.33 -11.60 -40.66
N SER A 123 -24.90 -10.34 -40.83
CA SER A 123 -25.61 -9.46 -41.73
C SER A 123 -25.30 -9.91 -43.15
N PRO A 124 -26.30 -10.19 -43.99
CA PRO A 124 -26.08 -10.58 -45.39
C PRO A 124 -25.27 -9.51 -46.16
N ALA A 125 -25.22 -8.28 -45.65
CA ALA A 125 -24.35 -7.22 -46.16
C ALA A 125 -22.85 -7.56 -46.01
N VAL A 126 -22.37 -8.17 -44.92
CA VAL A 126 -20.94 -8.52 -44.79
C VAL A 126 -20.53 -9.62 -45.79
N ARG A 127 -21.46 -10.51 -46.13
CA ARG A 127 -21.28 -11.53 -47.19
C ARG A 127 -21.30 -10.94 -48.60
N ALA A 128 -21.89 -9.76 -48.79
CA ALA A 128 -21.90 -9.04 -50.05
C ALA A 128 -20.61 -8.21 -50.26
N TRP A 129 -19.92 -7.82 -49.19
CA TRP A 129 -18.68 -7.02 -49.24
C TRP A 129 -17.40 -7.85 -49.22
N THR A 130 -17.49 -9.14 -48.90
CA THR A 130 -16.38 -10.08 -49.10
C THR A 130 -16.46 -10.62 -50.54
N PRO A 131 -15.48 -10.33 -51.43
CA PRO A 131 -15.50 -10.89 -52.77
C PRO A 131 -15.46 -12.41 -52.65
N ARG A 132 -16.47 -13.08 -53.20
CA ARG A 132 -16.45 -14.54 -53.38
C ARG A 132 -15.13 -14.85 -54.10
N PRO A 133 -14.22 -15.68 -53.55
CA PRO A 133 -13.03 -16.06 -54.28
C PRO A 133 -13.50 -16.65 -55.60
N ALA A 134 -13.06 -16.03 -56.70
CA ALA A 134 -13.45 -16.42 -58.04
C ALA A 134 -13.11 -17.89 -58.18
N ASN A 135 -14.14 -18.74 -58.16
CA ASN A 135 -13.99 -20.14 -58.46
C ASN A 135 -13.57 -20.20 -59.92
N ARG A 136 -12.26 -20.28 -60.16
CA ARG A 136 -11.69 -20.65 -61.45
C ARG A 136 -12.06 -22.11 -61.70
N ASN A 137 -13.28 -22.32 -62.17
CA ASN A 137 -13.68 -23.57 -62.79
C ASN A 137 -13.12 -23.63 -64.22
N LYS A 138 -12.94 -24.88 -64.66
CA LYS A 138 -12.74 -25.38 -66.04
C LYS A 138 -11.26 -25.39 -66.46
N THR A 139 -10.68 -26.51 -66.89
CA THR A 139 -11.21 -27.67 -67.64
C THR A 139 -10.31 -28.88 -67.40
#